data_AF-A0A931VUW4-F1
#
_entry.id   AF-A0A931VUW4-F1
#
_cell.length_a   1.000
_cell.length_b   1.000
_cell.length_c   1.000
_cell.angle_alpha   90.00
_cell.angle_beta   90.00
_cell.angle_gamma   90.00
#
_symmetry.space_group_name_H-M   'P 1'
#
loop_
_entity.id
_entity.type
_entity.pdbx_description
1 polymer ?
#
loop_
_entity_poly.entity_id
_entity_poly.type
_entity_poly.pdbx_seq_one_letter_code
_entity_poly.pdbx_strand_id
1 'polypeptide(L)'
;MEENFIPDYSKYDIDFLIDVYSRLDRINNPLKAQALDEELKKRFNLPPETQIDPNVVLSFINAYRGKKNKIRTELSKYEEMIKHGWIAGVVIGTISFLSWLLAMITKQTEIHGVEITVYSIVDIIFIFALSYGVFQKSRVCANIFAGYFILVKLIQIATVNLYAIIGLLIFSPFLVRAVIGTIKYHKINDDEIFEKALVWQKEQNN
;
A
#
# COMPACT_ATOMS: atom_id res chain seq x y z
N MET A 1 25.84 41.65 10.42
CA MET A 1 24.65 40.82 10.62
C MET A 1 24.76 39.71 9.61
N GLU A 2 25.24 38.55 10.03
CA GLU A 2 25.31 37.37 9.17
C GLU A 2 23.89 36.83 9.06
N GLU A 3 23.30 36.91 7.87
CA GLU A 3 22.03 36.23 7.59
C GLU A 3 22.32 34.72 7.59
N ASN A 4 21.75 34.01 8.56
CA ASN A 4 21.76 32.56 8.58
C ASN A 4 21.01 32.05 7.34
N PHE A 5 21.76 31.67 6.30
CA PHE A 5 21.22 31.03 5.13
C PHE A 5 20.61 29.68 5.54
N ILE A 6 19.29 29.55 5.42
CA ILE A 6 18.58 28.29 5.63
C ILE A 6 18.43 27.64 4.25
N PRO A 7 19.19 26.57 3.94
CA PRO A 7 19.06 25.89 2.66
C PRO A 7 17.63 25.36 2.48
N ASP A 8 17.10 25.44 1.26
CA ASP A 8 15.82 24.82 0.93
C ASP A 8 16.02 23.30 0.79
N TYR A 9 15.94 22.60 1.92
CA TYR A 9 16.19 21.15 1.99
C TYR A 9 15.18 20.28 1.24
N SER A 10 14.12 20.90 0.72
CA SER A 10 13.19 20.21 -0.16
C SER A 10 13.86 19.82 -1.48
N LYS A 11 14.87 20.59 -1.96
CA LYS A 11 15.57 20.32 -3.24
C LYS A 11 16.40 19.05 -3.32
N TYR A 12 16.51 18.31 -2.23
CA TYR A 12 17.53 17.30 -2.08
C TYR A 12 16.92 15.91 -2.15
N ASP A 13 17.59 15.01 -2.88
CA ASP A 13 17.30 13.59 -2.79
C ASP A 13 17.56 13.15 -1.34
N ILE A 14 16.48 13.05 -0.56
CA ILE A 14 16.59 12.81 0.88
C ILE A 14 17.13 11.41 1.14
N ASP A 15 16.92 10.46 0.22
CA ASP A 15 17.53 9.15 0.31
C ASP A 15 19.06 9.22 0.12
N PHE A 16 19.54 10.13 -0.74
CA PHE A 16 20.97 10.46 -0.80
C PHE A 16 21.48 11.14 0.46
N LEU A 17 20.78 12.14 1.01
CA LEU A 17 21.20 12.79 2.27
C LEU A 17 21.27 11.78 3.42
N ILE A 18 20.32 10.86 3.50
CA ILE A 18 20.33 9.76 4.47
C ILE A 18 21.53 8.84 4.24
N ASP A 19 21.84 8.45 2.99
CA ASP A 19 22.99 7.61 2.67
C ASP A 19 24.31 8.31 3.06
N VAL A 20 24.49 9.56 2.63
CA VAL A 20 25.63 10.43 2.96
C VAL A 20 25.81 10.56 4.46
N TYR A 21 24.75 10.86 5.22
CA TYR A 21 24.86 10.98 6.68
C TYR A 21 25.08 9.63 7.37
N SER A 22 24.51 8.54 6.86
CA SER A 22 24.80 7.20 7.38
C SER A 22 26.24 6.76 7.13
N ARG A 23 26.92 7.38 6.15
CA ARG A 23 28.36 7.24 5.93
C ARG A 23 29.14 8.14 6.88
N LEU A 24 28.71 9.39 7.11
CA LEU A 24 29.33 10.31 8.10
C LEU A 24 29.35 9.72 9.50
N ASP A 25 28.23 9.16 9.96
CA ASP A 25 28.10 8.58 11.29
C ASP A 25 29.06 7.39 11.52
N ARG A 26 29.51 6.75 10.43
CA ARG A 26 30.53 5.70 10.46
C ARG A 26 31.97 6.20 10.33
N ILE A 27 32.15 7.50 10.10
CA ILE A 27 33.45 8.10 9.80
C ILE A 27 33.93 8.86 11.05
N ASN A 28 34.84 8.23 11.80
CA ASN A 28 35.60 8.88 12.87
C ASN A 28 36.78 9.75 12.35
N ASN A 29 36.82 10.05 11.05
CA ASN A 29 37.97 10.71 10.42
C ASN A 29 37.60 12.12 9.88
N PRO A 30 38.23 13.19 10.39
CA PRO A 30 37.92 14.57 9.99
C PRO A 30 38.18 14.86 8.51
N LEU A 31 39.14 14.17 7.86
CA LEU A 31 39.43 14.35 6.43
C LEU A 31 38.28 13.92 5.54
N LYS A 32 37.57 12.85 5.95
CA LYS A 32 36.41 12.34 5.21
C LYS A 32 35.18 13.23 5.43
N ALA A 33 35.07 13.89 6.59
CA ALA A 33 34.01 14.88 6.82
C ALA A 33 34.18 16.11 5.92
N GLN A 34 35.41 16.60 5.76
CA GLN A 34 35.72 17.69 4.83
C GLN A 34 35.46 17.32 3.37
N ALA A 35 35.88 16.13 2.93
CA ALA A 35 35.62 15.66 1.57
C ALA A 35 34.12 15.58 1.26
N LEU A 36 33.30 15.25 2.26
CA LEU A 36 31.86 15.14 2.10
C LEU A 36 31.16 16.49 2.15
N ASP A 37 31.65 17.44 2.95
CA ASP A 37 31.19 18.84 2.91
C ASP A 37 31.43 19.45 1.52
N GLU A 38 32.61 19.22 0.94
CA GLU A 38 32.93 19.61 -0.44
C GLU A 38 32.02 18.91 -1.47
N GLU A 39 31.73 17.61 -1.28
CA GLU A 39 30.81 16.88 -2.16
C GLU A 39 29.39 17.43 -2.08
N LEU A 40 28.89 17.74 -0.88
CA LEU A 40 27.59 18.35 -0.64
C LEU A 40 27.51 19.74 -1.28
N LYS A 41 28.52 20.59 -1.04
CA LYS A 41 28.62 21.93 -1.63
C LYS A 41 28.60 21.87 -3.15
N LYS A 42 29.41 21.00 -3.74
CA LYS A 42 29.49 20.79 -5.19
C LYS A 42 28.16 20.30 -5.77
N ARG A 43 27.52 19.33 -5.12
CA ARG A 43 26.31 18.69 -5.64
C ARG A 43 25.08 19.57 -5.49
N PHE A 44 25.06 20.45 -4.49
CA PHE A 44 23.97 21.39 -4.24
C PHE A 44 24.27 22.82 -4.69
N ASN A 45 25.40 23.02 -5.38
CA ASN A 45 25.83 24.31 -5.91
C ASN A 45 25.82 25.42 -4.85
N LEU A 46 26.20 25.08 -3.62
CA LEU A 46 26.21 26.00 -2.49
C LEU A 46 27.44 26.92 -2.58
N PRO A 47 27.32 28.20 -2.18
CA PRO A 47 28.48 29.08 -2.06
C PRO A 47 29.56 28.44 -1.17
N PRO A 48 30.85 28.55 -1.51
CA PRO A 48 31.93 27.89 -0.77
C PRO A 48 32.01 28.35 0.70
N GLU A 49 31.50 29.55 0.97
CA GLU A 49 31.50 30.22 2.28
C GLU A 49 30.38 29.74 3.19
N THR A 50 29.43 28.94 2.66
CA THR A 50 28.29 28.44 3.42
C THR A 50 28.76 27.41 4.44
N GLN A 51 28.66 27.75 5.71
CA GLN A 51 28.91 26.82 6.80
C GLN A 51 27.61 26.08 7.13
N ILE A 52 27.56 24.80 6.81
CA ILE A 52 26.40 23.95 7.10
C ILE A 52 26.52 23.49 8.56
N ASP A 53 25.63 23.95 9.44
CA ASP A 53 25.58 23.45 10.82
C ASP A 53 25.17 21.96 10.81
N PRO A 54 26.05 21.04 11.25
CA PRO A 54 25.75 19.61 11.28
C PRO A 54 24.52 19.28 12.12
N ASN A 55 24.24 20.08 13.17
CA ASN A 55 23.09 19.87 14.04
C ASN A 55 21.77 20.18 13.33
N VAL A 56 21.76 21.22 12.49
CA VAL A 56 20.58 21.59 11.70
C VAL A 56 20.26 20.47 10.71
N VAL A 57 21.26 19.95 10.01
CA VAL A 57 21.05 18.87 9.05
C VAL A 57 20.65 17.56 9.74
N LEU A 58 21.27 17.23 10.88
CA LEU A 58 20.86 16.08 11.71
C LEU A 58 19.41 16.22 12.19
N SER A 59 18.99 17.42 12.61
CA SER A 59 17.60 17.66 13.03
C SER A 59 16.61 17.46 11.88
N PHE A 60 16.96 17.92 10.68
CA PHE A 60 16.16 17.73 9.47
C PHE A 60 16.06 16.25 9.07
N ILE A 61 17.19 15.53 9.07
CA ILE A 61 17.24 14.10 8.75
C ILE A 61 16.40 13.29 9.75
N ASN A 62 16.52 13.59 11.05
CA ASN A 62 15.75 12.91 12.08
C ASN A 62 14.24 13.19 11.94
N ALA A 63 13.86 14.43 11.65
CA ALA A 63 12.47 14.79 11.38
C ALA A 63 11.92 14.05 10.16
N TYR A 64 12.67 14.02 9.06
CA TYR A 64 12.26 13.31 7.85
C TYR A 64 12.18 11.80 8.05
N ARG A 65 13.18 11.20 8.71
CA ARG A 65 13.18 9.77 9.06
C ARG A 65 11.97 9.42 9.92
N GLY A 66 11.62 10.28 10.87
CA GLY A 66 10.39 10.17 11.67
C GLY A 66 9.13 10.16 10.81
N LYS A 67 9.00 11.11 9.86
CA LYS A 67 7.87 11.18 8.92
C LYS A 67 7.80 9.93 8.02
N LYS A 68 8.93 9.52 7.42
CA LYS A 68 9.02 8.33 6.54
C LYS A 68 8.66 7.04 7.28
N ASN A 69 9.15 6.87 8.51
CA ASN A 69 8.82 5.71 9.34
C ASN A 69 7.33 5.68 9.71
N LYS A 70 6.74 6.85 10.01
CA LYS A 70 5.30 6.96 10.27
C LYS A 70 4.47 6.54 9.06
N ILE A 71 4.77 7.08 7.88
CA ILE A 71 4.09 6.72 6.62
C ILE A 71 4.23 5.23 6.34
N ARG A 72 5.43 4.67 6.47
CA ARG A 72 5.67 3.23 6.27
C ARG A 72 4.84 2.37 7.23
N THR A 73 4.74 2.78 8.50
CA THR A 73 3.94 2.09 9.53
C THR A 73 2.45 2.19 9.24
N GLU A 74 1.99 3.29 8.64
CA GLU A 74 0.59 3.42 8.21
C GLU A 74 0.30 2.56 6.97
N LEU A 75 1.18 2.58 5.97
CA LEU A 75 1.07 1.74 4.78
C LEU A 75 1.04 0.25 5.12
N SER A 76 1.91 -0.20 6.03
CA SER A 76 1.96 -1.62 6.43
C SER A 76 0.63 -2.09 7.05
N LYS A 77 -0.05 -1.23 7.83
CA LYS A 77 -1.39 -1.54 8.38
C LYS A 77 -2.41 -1.76 7.28
N TYR A 78 -2.40 -0.94 6.23
CA TYR A 78 -3.34 -1.10 5.12
C TYR A 78 -3.00 -2.31 4.25
N GLU A 79 -1.72 -2.63 4.08
CA GLU A 79 -1.28 -3.85 3.40
C GLU A 79 -1.77 -5.12 4.13
N GLU A 80 -1.71 -5.13 5.47
CA GLU A 80 -2.28 -6.23 6.26
C GLU A 80 -3.80 -6.35 6.05
N MET A 81 -4.54 -5.24 6.01
CA MET A 81 -5.99 -5.27 5.74
C MET A 81 -6.29 -5.85 4.35
N ILE A 82 -5.52 -5.46 3.33
CA ILE A 82 -5.65 -5.98 1.96
C ILE A 82 -5.32 -7.48 1.94
N LYS A 83 -4.24 -7.90 2.61
CA LYS A 83 -3.81 -9.30 2.68
C LYS A 83 -4.89 -10.19 3.28
N HIS A 84 -5.54 -9.76 4.36
CA HIS A 84 -6.64 -10.52 4.96
C HIS A 84 -7.83 -10.68 4.01
N GLY A 85 -8.20 -9.65 3.23
CA GLY A 85 -9.27 -9.77 2.25
C GLY A 85 -8.91 -10.65 1.05
N TRP A 86 -7.65 -10.62 0.60
CA TRP A 86 -7.16 -11.56 -0.41
C TRP A 86 -7.23 -13.00 0.08
N ILE A 87 -6.75 -13.29 1.30
CA ILE A 87 -6.84 -14.62 1.91
C ILE A 87 -8.29 -15.07 2.01
N ALA A 88 -9.18 -14.18 2.49
CA ALA A 88 -10.62 -14.46 2.53
C ALA A 88 -11.16 -14.82 1.15
N GLY A 89 -10.75 -14.10 0.10
CA GLY A 89 -11.15 -14.38 -1.28
C GLY A 89 -10.65 -15.73 -1.79
N VAL A 90 -9.41 -16.12 -1.49
CA VAL A 90 -8.87 -17.45 -1.82
C VAL A 90 -9.64 -18.55 -1.09
N VAL A 91 -9.97 -18.35 0.19
CA VAL A 91 -10.78 -19.30 0.97
C VAL A 91 -12.18 -19.45 0.37
N ILE A 92 -12.85 -18.35 0.04
CA ILE A 92 -14.16 -18.37 -0.62
C ILE A 92 -14.09 -19.12 -1.95
N GLY A 93 -13.14 -18.78 -2.82
CA GLY A 93 -12.96 -19.44 -4.11
C GLY A 93 -12.67 -20.93 -3.98
N THR A 94 -11.87 -21.32 -2.98
CA THR A 94 -11.54 -22.73 -2.71
C THR A 94 -12.78 -23.50 -2.23
N ILE A 95 -13.57 -22.93 -1.31
CA ILE A 95 -14.82 -23.56 -0.84
C ILE A 95 -15.81 -23.73 -2.00
N SER A 96 -15.97 -22.69 -2.84
CA SER A 96 -16.84 -22.77 -4.03
C SER A 96 -16.36 -23.84 -5.00
N PHE A 97 -15.05 -23.92 -5.25
CA PHE A 97 -14.45 -24.95 -6.10
C PHE A 97 -14.67 -26.36 -5.56
N LEU A 98 -14.45 -26.59 -4.26
CA LEU A 98 -14.69 -27.88 -3.63
C LEU A 98 -16.16 -28.28 -3.67
N SER A 99 -17.07 -27.32 -3.46
CA SER A 99 -18.52 -27.56 -3.54
C SER A 99 -18.93 -27.95 -4.96
N TRP A 100 -18.40 -27.27 -5.98
CA TRP A 100 -18.60 -27.62 -7.38
C TRP A 100 -18.04 -29.01 -7.73
N LEU A 101 -16.84 -29.34 -7.23
CA LEU A 101 -16.21 -30.64 -7.45
C LEU A 101 -17.03 -31.78 -6.82
N LEU A 102 -17.53 -31.59 -5.60
CA LEU A 102 -18.36 -32.56 -4.90
C LEU A 102 -19.67 -32.83 -5.67
N ALA A 103 -20.31 -31.79 -6.19
CA ALA A 103 -21.52 -31.93 -7.00
C ALA A 103 -21.33 -32.81 -8.23
N MET A 104 -20.20 -32.60 -8.93
CA MET A 104 -19.85 -33.36 -10.12
C MET A 104 -19.67 -34.85 -9.80
N ILE A 105 -19.07 -35.16 -8.64
CA ILE A 105 -18.88 -36.55 -8.20
C ILE A 105 -20.22 -37.19 -7.79
N THR A 106 -21.08 -36.46 -7.07
CA THR A 106 -22.37 -36.99 -6.59
C THR A 106 -23.45 -37.01 -7.67
N LYS A 107 -23.19 -36.44 -8.85
CA LYS A 107 -24.17 -36.22 -9.93
C LYS A 107 -25.41 -35.44 -9.48
N GLN A 108 -25.28 -34.66 -8.42
CA GLN A 108 -26.35 -33.77 -7.98
C GLN A 108 -26.36 -32.55 -8.91
N THR A 109 -27.52 -32.29 -9.50
CA THR A 109 -27.74 -31.10 -10.35
C THR A 109 -27.94 -29.84 -9.53
N GLU A 110 -28.24 -29.99 -8.23
CA GLU A 110 -28.51 -28.90 -7.30
C GLU A 110 -27.78 -29.10 -5.99
N ILE A 111 -27.07 -28.06 -5.55
CA ILE A 111 -26.54 -27.97 -4.19
C ILE A 111 -27.05 -26.67 -3.58
N HIS A 112 -27.82 -26.79 -2.50
CA HIS A 112 -28.40 -25.66 -1.77
C HIS A 112 -29.23 -24.68 -2.64
N GLY A 113 -29.99 -25.19 -3.61
CA GLY A 113 -30.90 -24.40 -4.46
C GLY A 113 -30.21 -23.65 -5.60
N VAL A 114 -28.92 -23.92 -5.87
CA VAL A 114 -28.20 -23.39 -7.02
C VAL A 114 -27.97 -24.53 -8.02
N GLU A 115 -28.48 -24.36 -9.24
CA GLU A 115 -28.22 -25.28 -10.35
C GLU A 115 -26.72 -25.24 -10.71
N ILE A 116 -26.08 -26.40 -10.62
CA ILE A 116 -24.65 -26.52 -10.91
C ILE A 116 -24.49 -26.68 -12.41
N THR A 117 -24.16 -25.56 -13.03
CA THR A 117 -24.00 -25.42 -14.48
C THR A 117 -22.56 -25.08 -14.84
N VAL A 118 -22.25 -25.05 -16.13
CA VAL A 118 -20.96 -24.57 -16.65
C VAL A 118 -20.69 -23.11 -16.21
N TYR A 119 -21.72 -22.34 -15.85
CA TYR A 119 -21.55 -20.98 -15.31
C TYR A 119 -20.87 -20.96 -13.94
N SER A 120 -20.97 -22.03 -13.15
CA SER A 120 -20.33 -22.11 -11.82
C SER A 120 -18.81 -22.09 -11.90
N ILE A 121 -18.19 -22.69 -12.94
CA ILE A 121 -16.72 -22.65 -13.09
C ILE A 121 -16.25 -21.26 -13.51
N VAL A 122 -17.03 -20.55 -14.33
CA VAL A 122 -16.74 -19.17 -14.72
C VAL A 122 -16.78 -18.26 -13.49
N ASP A 123 -17.77 -18.45 -12.62
CA ASP A 123 -17.86 -17.72 -11.35
C ASP A 123 -16.64 -17.98 -10.44
N ILE A 124 -16.23 -19.25 -10.29
CA ILE A 124 -15.05 -19.59 -9.49
C ILE A 124 -13.79 -18.90 -10.03
N ILE A 125 -13.57 -18.95 -11.35
CA ILE A 125 -12.44 -18.27 -12.02
C ILE A 125 -12.53 -16.76 -11.77
N PHE A 126 -13.73 -16.19 -11.86
CA PHE A 126 -13.97 -14.77 -11.64
C PHE A 126 -13.65 -14.35 -10.20
N ILE A 127 -14.02 -15.15 -9.19
CA ILE A 127 -13.68 -14.93 -7.78
C ILE A 127 -12.15 -14.95 -7.59
N PHE A 128 -11.45 -15.92 -8.18
CA PHE A 128 -9.99 -15.98 -8.09
C PHE A 128 -9.31 -14.80 -8.79
N ALA A 129 -9.81 -14.38 -9.95
CA ALA A 129 -9.30 -13.23 -10.68
C ALA A 129 -9.48 -11.92 -9.87
N LEU A 130 -10.66 -11.72 -9.28
CA LEU A 130 -10.93 -10.58 -8.41
C LEU A 130 -10.07 -10.60 -7.14
N SER A 131 -9.91 -11.77 -6.52
CA SER A 131 -9.03 -11.95 -5.36
C SER A 131 -7.58 -11.61 -5.71
N TYR A 132 -7.08 -12.05 -6.87
CA TYR A 132 -5.75 -11.66 -7.36
C TYR A 132 -5.65 -10.14 -7.62
N GLY A 133 -6.72 -9.52 -8.13
CA GLY A 133 -6.79 -8.06 -8.26
C GLY A 133 -6.69 -7.32 -6.93
N VAL A 134 -7.30 -7.86 -5.86
CA VAL A 134 -7.15 -7.34 -4.49
C VAL A 134 -5.72 -7.49 -3.98
N PHE A 135 -5.05 -8.60 -4.28
CA PHE A 135 -3.63 -8.79 -3.96
C PHE A 135 -2.73 -7.73 -4.65
N GLN A 136 -3.05 -7.38 -5.90
CA GLN A 136 -2.42 -6.27 -6.64
C GLN A 136 -2.87 -4.87 -6.17
N LYS A 137 -3.55 -4.79 -5.02
CA LYS A 137 -4.02 -3.54 -4.38
C LYS A 137 -5.00 -2.73 -5.23
N SER A 138 -5.64 -3.34 -6.25
CA SER A 138 -6.56 -2.63 -7.14
C SER A 138 -7.86 -2.24 -6.44
N ARG A 139 -8.15 -0.93 -6.39
CA ARG A 139 -9.38 -0.36 -5.81
C ARG A 139 -10.64 -0.88 -6.48
N VAL A 140 -10.62 -0.96 -7.81
CA VAL A 140 -11.79 -1.39 -8.61
C VAL A 140 -12.10 -2.86 -8.35
N CYS A 141 -11.08 -3.73 -8.32
CA CYS A 141 -11.27 -5.15 -8.04
C CYS A 141 -11.82 -5.38 -6.62
N ALA A 142 -11.32 -4.65 -5.61
CA ALA A 142 -11.83 -4.78 -4.24
C ALA A 142 -13.31 -4.40 -4.13
N ASN A 143 -13.72 -3.30 -4.78
CA ASN A 143 -15.12 -2.86 -4.79
C ASN A 143 -16.04 -3.84 -5.53
N ILE A 144 -15.62 -4.27 -6.72
CA ILE A 144 -16.38 -5.27 -7.50
C ILE A 144 -16.49 -6.56 -6.70
N PHE A 145 -15.41 -7.02 -6.06
CA PHE A 145 -15.43 -8.26 -5.31
C PHE A 145 -16.34 -8.21 -4.09
N ALA A 146 -16.27 -7.15 -3.30
CA ALA A 146 -17.15 -6.96 -2.15
C ALA A 146 -18.63 -6.85 -2.58
N GLY A 147 -18.91 -6.05 -3.61
CA GLY A 147 -20.26 -5.88 -4.14
C GLY A 147 -20.83 -7.18 -4.71
N TYR A 148 -20.03 -7.89 -5.50
CA TYR A 148 -20.38 -9.18 -6.07
C TYR A 148 -20.70 -10.21 -4.99
N PHE A 149 -19.83 -10.34 -3.98
CA PHE A 149 -20.06 -11.26 -2.87
C PHE A 149 -21.36 -10.97 -2.11
N ILE A 150 -21.63 -9.70 -1.80
CA ILE A 150 -22.86 -9.29 -1.10
C ILE A 150 -24.09 -9.62 -1.97
N LEU A 151 -24.08 -9.30 -3.25
CA LEU A 151 -25.18 -9.59 -4.17
C LEU A 151 -25.49 -11.08 -4.26
N VAL A 152 -24.45 -11.91 -4.46
CA VAL A 152 -24.60 -13.37 -4.51
C VAL A 152 -25.18 -13.90 -3.19
N LYS A 153 -24.72 -13.40 -2.04
CA LYS A 153 -25.25 -13.82 -0.74
C LYS A 153 -26.69 -13.37 -0.52
N LEU A 154 -27.09 -12.18 -0.96
CA LEU A 154 -28.48 -11.72 -0.87
C LEU A 154 -29.42 -12.60 -1.71
N ILE A 155 -29.01 -12.98 -2.92
CA ILE A 155 -29.77 -13.91 -3.77
C ILE A 155 -29.93 -15.27 -3.07
N GLN A 156 -28.85 -15.81 -2.49
CA GLN A 156 -28.90 -17.08 -1.74
C GLN A 156 -29.77 -17.00 -0.47
N ILE A 157 -29.81 -15.86 0.21
CA ILE A 157 -30.68 -15.65 1.37
C ILE A 157 -32.16 -15.66 0.93
N ALA A 158 -32.47 -15.07 -0.23
CA ALA A 158 -33.82 -15.08 -0.79
C ALA A 158 -34.32 -16.50 -1.09
N THR A 159 -33.42 -17.45 -1.38
CA THR A 159 -33.74 -18.87 -1.57
C THR A 159 -33.68 -19.69 -0.27
N VAL A 160 -33.79 -19.04 0.90
CA VAL A 160 -33.84 -19.66 2.25
C VAL A 160 -32.60 -20.48 2.61
N ASN A 161 -31.41 -20.06 2.13
CA ASN A 161 -30.16 -20.74 2.47
C ASN A 161 -29.50 -20.11 3.72
N LEU A 162 -29.65 -20.77 4.88
CA LEU A 162 -29.04 -20.31 6.14
C LEU A 162 -27.51 -20.19 6.08
N TYR A 163 -26.83 -21.01 5.27
CA TYR A 163 -25.38 -20.95 5.11
C TYR A 163 -24.92 -19.65 4.44
N ALA A 164 -25.78 -19.01 3.65
CA ALA A 164 -25.48 -17.73 3.04
C ALA A 164 -25.37 -16.61 4.09
N ILE A 165 -26.22 -16.62 5.12
CA ILE A 165 -26.17 -15.66 6.23
C ILE A 165 -24.86 -15.82 6.99
N ILE A 166 -24.49 -17.06 7.31
CA ILE A 166 -23.25 -17.35 8.06
C ILE A 166 -22.04 -16.89 7.25
N GLY A 167 -21.97 -17.25 5.96
CA GLY A 167 -20.89 -16.82 5.08
C GLY A 167 -20.80 -15.29 4.95
N LEU A 168 -21.95 -14.60 4.82
CA LEU A 168 -21.99 -13.15 4.77
C LEU A 168 -21.42 -12.52 6.05
N LEU A 169 -21.84 -13.00 7.22
CA LEU A 169 -21.38 -12.48 8.51
C LEU A 169 -19.89 -12.71 8.74
N ILE A 170 -19.37 -13.89 8.37
CA ILE A 170 -17.96 -14.24 8.60
C ILE A 170 -17.04 -13.48 7.63
N PHE A 171 -17.36 -13.45 6.32
CA PHE A 171 -16.44 -12.95 5.31
C PHE A 171 -16.60 -11.46 5.00
N SER A 172 -17.78 -10.87 5.19
CA SER A 172 -18.03 -9.45 4.87
C SER A 172 -17.05 -8.49 5.58
N PRO A 173 -16.74 -8.63 6.89
CA PRO A 173 -15.79 -7.75 7.55
C PRO A 173 -14.40 -7.73 6.90
N PHE A 174 -13.94 -8.88 6.38
CA PHE A 174 -12.65 -8.97 5.71
C PHE A 174 -12.65 -8.27 4.35
N LEU A 175 -13.71 -8.43 3.57
CA LEU A 175 -13.84 -7.77 2.26
C LEU A 175 -13.99 -6.25 2.41
N VAL A 176 -14.79 -5.79 3.37
CA VAL A 176 -14.94 -4.35 3.67
C VAL A 176 -13.61 -3.74 4.12
N ARG A 177 -12.86 -4.45 4.98
CA ARG A 177 -11.51 -4.01 5.41
C ARG A 177 -10.55 -3.93 4.23
N ALA A 178 -10.60 -4.85 3.28
CA ALA A 178 -9.76 -4.78 2.08
C ALA A 178 -10.12 -3.59 1.19
N VAL A 179 -11.41 -3.31 0.99
CA VAL A 179 -11.86 -2.09 0.27
C VAL A 179 -11.30 -0.84 0.93
N ILE A 180 -11.50 -0.67 2.24
CA ILE A 180 -10.98 0.49 2.98
C ILE A 180 -9.45 0.56 2.89
N GLY A 181 -8.78 -0.59 2.99
CA GLY A 181 -7.33 -0.71 2.85
C GLY A 181 -6.83 -0.21 1.49
N THR A 182 -7.43 -0.66 0.39
CA THR A 182 -7.01 -0.24 -0.97
C THR A 182 -7.21 1.26 -1.22
N ILE A 183 -8.29 1.84 -0.70
CA ILE A 183 -8.58 3.28 -0.82
C ILE A 183 -7.54 4.10 -0.04
N LYS A 184 -7.29 3.74 1.23
CA LYS A 184 -6.34 4.46 2.08
C LYS A 184 -4.89 4.28 1.63
N TYR A 185 -4.54 3.10 1.13
CA TYR A 185 -3.23 2.82 0.56
C TYR A 185 -2.91 3.75 -0.61
N HIS A 186 -3.83 3.89 -1.57
CA HIS A 186 -3.64 4.79 -2.70
C HIS A 186 -3.59 6.26 -2.28
N LYS A 187 -4.45 6.68 -1.36
CA LYS A 187 -4.45 8.07 -0.88
C LYS A 187 -3.09 8.48 -0.32
N ILE A 188 -2.51 7.68 0.58
CA ILE A 188 -1.21 7.99 1.18
C ILE A 188 -0.09 7.98 0.14
N ASN A 189 -0.14 7.03 -0.81
CA ASN A 189 0.84 6.93 -1.88
C ASN A 189 0.76 8.13 -2.84
N ASP A 190 -0.46 8.58 -3.18
CA ASP A 190 -0.68 9.74 -4.04
C ASP A 190 -0.25 11.04 -3.33
N ASP A 191 -0.54 11.19 -2.03
CA ASP A 191 -0.12 12.32 -1.21
C ASP A 191 1.43 12.40 -1.14
N GLU A 192 2.12 11.26 -1.01
CA GLU A 192 3.59 11.20 -1.02
C GLU A 192 4.18 11.64 -2.37
N ILE A 193 3.57 11.21 -3.49
CA ILE A 193 3.99 11.61 -4.83
C ILE A 193 3.74 13.11 -5.05
N PHE A 194 2.62 13.63 -4.58
CA PHE A 194 2.27 15.04 -4.72
C PHE A 194 3.18 15.95 -3.91
N GLU A 195 3.50 15.58 -2.67
CA GLU A 195 4.50 16.32 -1.88
C GLU A 195 5.85 16.37 -2.60
N LYS A 196 6.32 15.24 -3.15
CA LYS A 196 7.57 15.20 -3.95
C LYS A 196 7.50 16.08 -5.20
N ALA A 197 6.35 16.12 -5.88
CA ALA A 197 6.16 16.93 -7.08
C ALA A 197 6.12 18.44 -6.79
N LEU A 198 5.44 18.86 -5.72
CA LEU A 198 5.40 20.27 -5.30
C LEU A 198 6.77 20.79 -4.91
N VAL A 199 7.52 19.96 -4.19
CA VAL A 199 8.91 20.22 -3.85
C VAL A 199 9.70 20.47 -5.12
N TRP A 200 9.69 19.53 -6.08
CA TRP A 200 10.37 19.65 -7.37
C TRP A 200 9.96 20.89 -8.19
N GLN A 201 8.67 21.26 -8.19
CA GLN A 201 8.19 22.44 -8.93
C GLN A 201 8.70 23.75 -8.32
N LYS A 202 8.76 23.85 -6.99
CA LYS A 202 9.35 25.00 -6.30
C LYS A 202 10.84 25.15 -6.65
N GLU A 203 11.49 24.06 -7.05
CA GLU A 203 12.90 24.08 -7.46
C GLU A 203 13.15 24.66 -8.83
N GLN A 204 12.23 24.51 -9.78
CA GLN A 204 12.41 25.01 -11.13
C GLN A 204 12.15 26.52 -11.23
N ASN A 205 11.40 27.08 -10.27
CA ASN A 205 11.02 28.50 -10.24
C ASN A 205 11.95 29.39 -9.39
N ASN A 206 12.95 28.80 -8.74
CA ASN A 206 13.97 29.47 -7.92
C ASN A 206 15.37 29.08 -8.40
#